data_AF-A0A7R9XPQ7-F1
#
_entry.id   AF-A0A7R9XPQ7-F1
#
_cell.length_a   1.000
_cell.length_b   1.000
_cell.length_c   1.000
_cell.angle_alpha   90.00
_cell.angle_beta   90.00
_cell.angle_gamma   90.00
#
_symmetry.space_group_name_H-M   'P 1'
#
loop_
_entity.id
_entity.type
_entity.pdbx_description
1 polymer ?
#
loop_
_entity_poly.entity_id
_entity_poly.type
_entity_poly.pdbx_seq_one_letter_code
_entity_poly.pdbx_strand_id
1 'polypeptide(L)'
;MLFSDIRTEFSGLLDPRKVGALDFQALDNMEAVWEADLKDPASTPPPVESSLQPRASVDSCLDLYRRATEAFSRLEGSYAGQDVVLVGHQDVLSAFCASMIGTDLGRHHLDYPFELGQVRCLDLSGPAKEGEPDRDAKDFVGYSGVAKAVDVIS
;
A
#
# COMPACT_ATOMS: atom_id res chain seq x y z
N MET A 1 22.73 -1.30 -4.64
CA MET A 1 21.83 -1.03 -5.77
C MET A 1 22.56 -0.11 -6.74
N LEU A 2 22.61 -0.46 -8.02
CA LEU A 2 23.06 0.47 -9.05
C LEU A 2 21.86 1.35 -9.44
N PHE A 3 22.09 2.59 -9.85
CA PHE A 3 21.02 3.47 -10.33
C PHE A 3 20.27 2.90 -11.54
N SER A 4 20.88 1.97 -12.28
CA SER A 4 20.25 1.22 -13.38
C SER A 4 19.10 0.32 -12.94
N ASP A 5 19.05 -0.04 -11.65
CA ASP A 5 18.09 -1.00 -11.10
C ASP A 5 16.85 -0.30 -10.52
N ILE A 6 16.88 1.04 -10.43
CA ILE A 6 15.76 1.85 -9.97
C ILE A 6 14.76 2.01 -11.12
N ARG A 7 13.52 1.61 -10.88
CA ARG A 7 12.40 1.71 -11.83
C ARG A 7 11.37 2.71 -11.30
N THR A 8 10.99 3.68 -12.13
CA THR A 8 10.00 4.71 -11.77
C THR A 8 8.63 4.48 -12.39
N GLU A 9 8.47 3.39 -13.15
CA GLU A 9 7.22 3.03 -13.85
C GLU A 9 6.04 2.74 -12.90
N PHE A 10 6.32 2.54 -11.61
CA PHE A 10 5.33 2.34 -10.55
C PHE A 10 5.00 3.62 -9.76
N SER A 11 5.63 4.77 -10.07
CA SER A 11 5.42 6.01 -9.31
C SER A 11 3.93 6.34 -9.18
N GLY A 12 3.19 6.42 -10.30
CA GLY A 12 1.75 6.75 -10.24
C GLY A 12 0.87 5.73 -9.47
N LEU A 13 1.35 4.51 -9.27
CA LEU A 13 0.64 3.48 -8.49
C LEU A 13 1.01 3.53 -7.01
N LEU A 14 2.26 3.92 -6.69
CA LEU A 14 2.80 4.02 -5.34
C LEU A 14 2.84 5.45 -4.78
N ASP A 15 2.36 6.43 -5.55
CA ASP A 15 2.23 7.82 -5.12
C ASP A 15 1.41 7.88 -3.81
N PRO A 16 1.76 8.78 -2.88
CA PRO A 16 1.06 8.92 -1.62
C PRO A 16 -0.45 9.08 -1.83
N ARG A 17 -1.23 8.63 -0.84
CA ARG A 17 -2.69 8.77 -0.87
C ARG A 17 -3.04 10.24 -1.03
N LYS A 18 -3.92 10.54 -1.99
CA LYS A 18 -4.43 11.89 -2.16
C LYS A 18 -5.44 12.19 -1.05
N VAL A 19 -5.16 13.20 -0.23
CA VAL A 19 -6.03 13.60 0.90
C VAL A 19 -6.73 14.94 0.68
N GLY A 20 -6.64 15.48 -0.53
CA GLY A 20 -7.45 16.60 -1.00
C GLY A 20 -7.20 17.88 -0.22
N ALA A 21 -8.23 18.43 0.40
CA ALA A 21 -8.13 19.66 1.18
C ALA A 21 -7.23 19.53 2.42
N LEU A 22 -6.90 18.29 2.82
CA LEU A 22 -5.99 18.02 3.93
C LEU A 22 -4.52 18.03 3.49
N ASP A 23 -4.22 18.13 2.18
CA ASP A 23 -2.85 18.25 1.71
C ASP A 23 -2.18 19.47 2.35
N PHE A 24 -0.95 19.29 2.85
CA PHE A 24 -0.16 20.29 3.57
C PHE A 24 -0.72 20.77 4.92
N GLN A 25 -1.73 20.09 5.46
CA GLN A 25 -2.23 20.33 6.82
C GLN A 25 -1.49 19.49 7.87
N ALA A 26 -1.85 19.68 9.14
CA ALA A 26 -1.29 18.87 10.24
C ALA A 26 -1.66 17.38 10.09
N LEU A 27 -0.72 16.50 10.43
CA LEU A 27 -0.89 15.04 10.39
C LEU A 27 -2.06 14.55 11.26
N ASP A 28 -2.36 15.26 12.35
CA ASP A 28 -3.49 14.93 13.24
C ASP A 28 -4.85 14.87 12.51
N ASN A 29 -4.98 15.53 11.34
CA ASN A 29 -6.19 15.46 10.53
C ASN A 29 -6.41 14.08 9.88
N MET A 30 -5.37 13.23 9.82
CA MET A 30 -5.48 11.87 9.27
C MET A 30 -6.28 10.94 10.17
N GLU A 31 -6.35 11.21 11.48
CA GLU A 31 -7.13 10.39 12.42
C GLU A 31 -8.60 10.33 12.00
N ALA A 32 -9.18 11.46 11.61
CA ALA A 32 -10.56 11.52 11.11
C ALA A 32 -10.76 10.77 9.78
N VAL A 33 -9.73 10.74 8.93
CA VAL A 33 -9.75 9.98 7.66
C VAL A 33 -9.75 8.49 7.95
N TRP A 34 -8.87 8.03 8.83
CA TRP A 34 -8.79 6.63 9.22
C TRP A 34 -10.04 6.15 9.97
N GLU A 35 -10.63 7.00 10.83
CA GLU A 35 -11.93 6.70 11.46
C GLU A 35 -13.07 6.57 10.44
N ALA A 36 -13.02 7.33 9.35
CA ALA A 36 -13.98 7.21 8.25
C ALA A 36 -13.73 5.92 7.45
N ASP A 37 -12.47 5.59 7.16
CA ASP A 37 -12.07 4.37 6.45
C ASP A 37 -12.53 3.10 7.19
N LEU A 38 -12.46 3.08 8.53
CA LEU A 38 -12.95 1.97 9.36
C LEU A 38 -14.46 1.74 9.23
N LYS A 39 -15.23 2.79 8.93
CA LYS A 39 -16.69 2.71 8.77
C LYS A 39 -17.08 2.36 7.34
N ASP A 40 -16.39 2.97 6.38
CA ASP A 40 -16.61 2.76 4.95
C ASP A 40 -15.28 2.90 4.18
N PRO A 41 -14.73 1.80 3.63
CA PRO A 41 -13.48 1.85 2.85
C PRO A 41 -13.64 2.54 1.47
N ALA A 42 -14.88 2.84 1.05
CA ALA A 42 -15.15 3.66 -0.13
C ALA A 42 -15.27 5.16 0.22
N SER A 43 -15.18 5.52 1.50
CA SER A 43 -15.18 6.92 1.91
C SER A 43 -13.92 7.65 1.39
N THR A 44 -14.08 8.94 1.14
CA THR A 44 -13.00 9.79 0.65
C THR A 44 -12.77 10.94 1.63
N PRO A 45 -11.52 11.38 1.81
CA PRO A 45 -11.25 12.62 2.53
C PRO A 45 -11.89 13.84 1.84
N PRO A 46 -11.95 15.00 2.51
CA PRO A 46 -12.53 16.21 1.93
C PRO A 46 -11.79 16.63 0.65
N PRO A 47 -12.46 16.79 -0.49
CA PRO A 47 -11.80 17.19 -1.73
C PRO A 47 -11.44 18.68 -1.74
N VAL A 48 -10.51 19.07 -2.61
CA VAL A 48 -10.13 20.47 -2.80
C VAL A 48 -11.30 21.23 -3.46
N GLU A 49 -11.94 22.15 -2.74
CA GLU A 49 -13.12 22.88 -3.22
C GLU A 49 -12.87 23.70 -4.49
N SER A 50 -11.67 24.26 -4.64
CA SER A 50 -11.30 25.05 -5.81
C SER A 50 -10.93 24.21 -7.04
N SER A 51 -10.92 22.88 -6.94
CA SER A 51 -10.55 21.99 -8.05
C SER A 51 -11.70 21.87 -9.06
N LEU A 52 -11.35 21.94 -10.35
CA LEU A 52 -12.29 21.62 -11.44
C LEU A 52 -12.69 20.14 -11.46
N GLN A 53 -11.90 19.27 -10.83
CA GLN A 53 -12.16 17.84 -10.70
C GLN A 53 -11.94 17.39 -9.24
N PRO A 54 -12.88 17.69 -8.32
CA PRO A 54 -12.74 17.40 -6.90
C PRO A 54 -12.44 15.93 -6.60
N ARG A 55 -13.05 15.00 -7.35
CA ARG A 55 -12.83 13.55 -7.22
C ARG A 55 -11.40 13.10 -7.53
N ALA A 56 -10.68 13.83 -8.38
CA ALA A 56 -9.30 13.46 -8.73
C ALA A 56 -8.28 13.87 -7.66
N SER A 57 -8.71 14.70 -6.70
CA SER A 57 -7.90 15.20 -5.59
C SER A 57 -7.94 14.32 -4.34
N VAL A 58 -8.72 13.24 -4.34
CA VAL A 58 -8.91 12.38 -3.17
C VAL A 58 -8.90 10.91 -3.57
N ASP A 59 -8.35 10.07 -2.70
CA ASP A 59 -8.36 8.62 -2.85
C ASP A 59 -9.06 7.96 -1.64
N SER A 60 -9.94 7.00 -1.93
CA SER A 60 -10.47 6.06 -0.92
C SER A 60 -9.52 4.88 -0.71
N CYS A 61 -9.72 4.11 0.37
CA CYS A 61 -9.01 2.84 0.56
C CYS A 61 -9.23 1.88 -0.62
N LEU A 62 -10.41 1.90 -1.24
CA LEU A 62 -10.72 1.09 -2.42
C LEU A 62 -9.93 1.55 -3.66
N ASP A 63 -9.67 2.85 -3.81
CA ASP A 63 -8.84 3.36 -4.89
C ASP A 63 -7.37 2.97 -4.67
N LEU A 64 -6.87 3.04 -3.43
CA LEU A 64 -5.55 2.50 -3.07
C LEU A 64 -5.44 1.02 -3.38
N TYR A 65 -6.46 0.23 -3.04
CA TYR A 65 -6.51 -1.20 -3.32
C TYR A 65 -6.41 -1.50 -4.82
N ARG A 66 -7.13 -0.74 -5.66
CA ARG A 66 -7.04 -0.89 -7.13
C ARG A 66 -5.63 -0.59 -7.64
N ARG A 67 -5.00 0.49 -7.15
CA ARG A 67 -3.61 0.84 -7.48
C ARG A 67 -2.63 -0.25 -7.04
N ALA A 68 -2.80 -0.77 -5.84
CA ALA A 68 -1.99 -1.85 -5.29
C ALA A 68 -2.10 -3.14 -6.12
N THR A 69 -3.33 -3.54 -6.45
CA THR A 69 -3.60 -4.73 -7.27
C THR A 69 -2.98 -4.58 -8.66
N GLU A 70 -3.13 -3.41 -9.29
CA GLU A 70 -2.51 -3.15 -10.59
C GLU A 70 -0.98 -3.18 -10.54
N ALA A 71 -0.39 -2.58 -9.49
CA ALA A 71 1.05 -2.64 -9.27
C ALA A 71 1.52 -4.08 -9.10
N PHE A 72 0.80 -4.89 -8.33
CA PHE A 72 1.12 -6.31 -8.16
C PHE A 72 1.08 -7.06 -9.49
N SER A 73 0.00 -6.95 -10.28
CA SER A 73 -0.09 -7.61 -11.59
C SER A 73 1.05 -7.23 -12.54
N ARG A 74 1.53 -5.98 -12.49
CA ARG A 74 2.68 -5.54 -13.29
C ARG A 74 4.01 -6.07 -12.76
N LEU A 75 4.19 -6.09 -11.43
CA LEU A 75 5.36 -6.67 -10.77
C LEU A 75 5.50 -8.15 -11.10
N GLU A 76 4.41 -8.90 -11.03
CA GLU A 76 4.37 -10.31 -11.44
C GLU A 76 4.75 -10.49 -12.91
N GLY A 77 4.14 -9.70 -13.79
CA GLY A 77 4.36 -9.86 -15.23
C GLY A 77 5.79 -9.56 -15.67
N SER A 78 6.47 -8.62 -15.01
CA SER A 78 7.77 -8.10 -15.48
C SER A 78 8.96 -8.53 -14.63
N TYR A 79 8.74 -8.88 -13.36
CA TYR A 79 9.80 -9.11 -12.36
C TYR A 79 9.66 -10.44 -11.62
N ALA A 80 8.88 -11.39 -12.15
CA ALA A 80 8.81 -12.75 -11.61
C ALA A 80 10.20 -13.37 -11.42
N GLY A 81 10.43 -13.97 -10.24
CA GLY A 81 11.71 -14.59 -9.89
C GLY A 81 12.81 -13.62 -9.46
N GLN A 82 12.53 -12.32 -9.37
CA GLN A 82 13.47 -11.30 -8.89
C GLN A 82 13.04 -10.80 -7.50
N ASP A 83 14.02 -10.40 -6.69
CA ASP A 83 13.75 -9.71 -5.44
C ASP A 83 13.47 -8.23 -5.72
N VAL A 84 12.29 -7.76 -5.32
CA VAL A 84 11.84 -6.39 -5.58
C VAL A 84 11.80 -5.61 -4.27
N VAL A 85 12.30 -4.38 -4.30
CA VAL A 85 12.14 -3.42 -3.20
C VAL A 85 11.15 -2.34 -3.60
N LEU A 86 10.03 -2.26 -2.89
CA LEU A 86 9.03 -1.21 -3.04
C LEU A 86 9.35 -0.11 -2.04
N VAL A 87 9.43 1.12 -2.53
CA VAL A 87 9.69 2.31 -1.73
C VAL A 87 8.50 3.24 -1.89
N GLY A 88 7.88 3.62 -0.78
CA GLY A 88 6.67 4.44 -0.81
C GLY A 88 6.33 5.07 0.54
N HIS A 89 5.05 5.37 0.72
CA HIS A 89 4.50 6.02 1.92
C HIS A 89 3.68 5.03 2.75
N GLN A 90 3.69 5.23 4.07
CA GLN A 90 3.03 4.37 5.05
C GLN A 90 1.59 3.99 4.70
N ASP A 91 0.71 4.94 4.36
CA ASP A 91 -0.72 4.67 4.08
C ASP A 91 -0.89 3.78 2.84
N VAL A 92 -0.05 4.00 1.82
CA VAL A 92 -0.09 3.23 0.57
C VAL A 92 0.50 1.84 0.79
N LEU A 93 1.63 1.72 1.48
CA LEU A 93 2.28 0.44 1.75
C LEU A 93 1.45 -0.44 2.70
N SER A 94 0.77 0.16 3.67
CA SER A 94 -0.14 -0.56 4.56
C SER A 94 -1.39 -1.05 3.83
N ALA A 95 -2.00 -0.21 2.97
CA ALA A 95 -3.07 -0.65 2.07
C ALA A 95 -2.60 -1.73 1.08
N PHE A 96 -1.36 -1.62 0.59
CA PHE A 96 -0.73 -2.62 -0.26
C PHE A 96 -0.57 -3.96 0.47
N CYS A 97 -0.10 -3.97 1.72
CA CYS A 97 -0.06 -5.16 2.56
C CYS A 97 -1.46 -5.76 2.80
N ALA A 98 -2.44 -4.93 3.17
CA ALA A 98 -3.82 -5.38 3.35
C ALA A 98 -4.40 -6.01 2.07
N SER A 99 -4.08 -5.45 0.90
CA SER A 99 -4.51 -5.99 -0.39
C SER A 99 -3.89 -7.35 -0.70
N MET A 100 -2.61 -7.54 -0.40
CA MET A 100 -1.90 -8.80 -0.64
C MET A 100 -2.27 -9.89 0.36
N ILE A 101 -2.65 -9.55 1.58
CA ILE A 101 -2.97 -10.53 2.62
C ILE A 101 -4.48 -10.84 2.64
N GLY A 102 -5.31 -10.00 2.02
CA GLY A 102 -6.75 -10.21 1.88
C GLY A 102 -7.54 -9.85 3.15
N THR A 103 -7.04 -8.91 3.96
CA THR A 103 -7.72 -8.41 5.16
C THR A 103 -8.63 -7.22 4.88
N ASP A 104 -9.36 -6.78 5.90
CA ASP A 104 -10.22 -5.60 5.84
C ASP A 104 -9.40 -4.33 5.47
N LEU A 105 -9.78 -3.70 4.36
CA LEU A 105 -9.12 -2.50 3.84
C LEU A 105 -9.27 -1.31 4.79
N GLY A 106 -10.40 -1.18 5.50
CA GLY A 106 -10.62 -0.06 6.40
C GLY A 106 -9.66 -0.06 7.60
N ARG A 107 -9.11 -1.25 7.93
CA ARG A 107 -8.24 -1.47 9.08
C ARG A 107 -6.74 -1.47 8.73
N HIS A 108 -6.37 -1.17 7.48
CA HIS A 108 -4.99 -1.26 6.99
C HIS A 108 -3.97 -0.55 7.90
N HIS A 109 -4.29 0.63 8.42
CA HIS A 109 -3.42 1.41 9.32
C HIS A 109 -3.25 0.78 10.71
N LEU A 110 -4.19 -0.05 11.17
CA LEU A 110 -4.10 -0.77 12.45
C LEU A 110 -3.41 -2.12 12.30
N ASP A 111 -3.75 -2.85 11.24
CA ASP A 111 -3.31 -4.22 11.04
C ASP A 111 -1.91 -4.26 10.38
N TYR A 112 -1.55 -3.25 9.58
CA TYR A 112 -0.24 -3.13 8.92
C TYR A 112 0.44 -1.75 9.08
N PRO A 113 0.59 -1.23 10.31
CA PRO A 113 1.23 0.08 10.53
C PRO A 113 2.71 0.05 10.13
N PHE A 114 3.16 1.01 9.33
CA PHE A 114 4.60 1.20 9.09
C PHE A 114 5.14 2.30 9.99
N GLU A 115 6.31 2.06 10.58
CA GLU A 115 7.12 3.13 11.17
C GLU A 115 7.98 3.77 10.08
N LEU A 116 8.38 5.04 10.28
CA LEU A 116 9.24 5.74 9.33
C LEU A 116 10.55 4.98 9.10
N GLY A 117 10.88 4.69 7.84
CA GLY A 117 12.08 3.91 7.49
C GLY A 117 11.94 2.41 7.73
N GLN A 118 10.78 1.92 8.18
CA GLN A 118 10.57 0.50 8.44
C GLN A 118 10.64 -0.28 7.13
N VAL A 119 11.40 -1.38 7.17
CA VAL A 119 11.50 -2.35 6.10
C VAL A 119 10.74 -3.61 6.51
N ARG A 120 9.74 -4.01 5.71
CA ARG A 120 9.05 -5.29 5.86
C ARG A 120 9.41 -6.22 4.70
N CYS A 121 9.80 -7.44 5.02
CA CYS A 121 10.08 -8.47 4.03
C CYS A 121 8.86 -9.40 3.92
N LEU A 122 8.30 -9.48 2.72
CA LEU A 122 7.28 -10.45 2.34
C LEU A 122 7.96 -11.53 1.49
N ASP A 123 8.11 -12.70 2.09
CA ASP A 123 8.59 -13.87 1.36
C ASP A 123 7.39 -14.55 0.70
N LEU A 124 7.35 -14.50 -0.63
CA LEU A 124 6.34 -15.17 -1.42
C LEU A 124 6.86 -16.54 -1.91
N SER A 125 8.07 -16.98 -1.52
CA SER A 125 8.64 -18.23 -1.99
C SER A 125 8.08 -19.48 -1.28
N GLY A 126 7.22 -20.22 -1.98
CA GLY A 126 6.83 -21.59 -1.62
C GLY A 126 5.55 -21.76 -0.78
N PRO A 127 5.05 -23.01 -0.64
CA PRO A 127 3.85 -23.30 0.16
C PRO A 127 4.13 -23.12 1.66
N ALA A 128 3.11 -22.73 2.43
CA ALA A 128 3.18 -22.56 3.88
C ALA A 128 3.84 -23.77 4.55
N LYS A 129 4.88 -23.54 5.35
CA LYS A 129 5.57 -24.60 6.09
C LYS A 129 4.78 -24.95 7.36
N GLU A 130 4.39 -26.20 7.48
CA GLU A 130 3.66 -26.74 8.63
C GLU A 130 4.52 -26.58 9.91
N GLY A 131 4.01 -25.84 10.91
CA GLY A 131 4.62 -25.71 12.25
C GLY A 131 5.34 -24.39 12.57
N GLU A 132 5.34 -23.40 11.66
CA GLU A 132 5.78 -22.03 11.97
C GLU A 132 4.60 -21.25 12.59
N PRO A 133 4.80 -20.41 13.63
CA PRO A 133 3.70 -19.63 14.23
C PRO A 133 2.98 -18.82 13.16
N ASP A 134 1.64 -18.84 13.20
CA ASP A 134 0.69 -18.28 12.23
C ASP A 134 1.21 -16.94 11.70
N ARG A 135 1.80 -16.97 10.50
CA ARG A 135 2.02 -15.76 9.73
C ARG A 135 0.65 -15.50 9.13
N ASP A 136 -0.08 -14.49 9.63
CA ASP A 136 -1.34 -14.04 9.06
C ASP A 136 -1.13 -13.74 7.56
N ALA A 137 -1.39 -14.76 6.75
CA ALA A 137 -1.16 -14.88 5.32
C ALA A 137 -1.98 -16.09 4.87
N LYS A 138 -3.30 -16.01 5.03
CA LYS A 138 -4.17 -17.12 4.61
C LYS A 138 -4.41 -17.03 3.12
N ASP A 139 -3.71 -17.93 2.44
CA ASP A 139 -3.94 -18.47 1.11
C ASP A 139 -3.48 -17.63 -0.08
N PHE A 140 -2.17 -17.60 -0.31
CA PHE A 140 -1.62 -17.42 -1.66
C PHE A 140 -0.86 -18.67 -2.11
N VAL A 141 -1.38 -19.30 -3.18
CA VAL A 141 -0.74 -20.43 -3.86
C VAL A 141 0.00 -19.89 -5.09
N GLY A 142 1.33 -19.96 -5.04
CA GLY A 142 2.20 -19.95 -6.22
C GLY A 142 3.07 -18.71 -6.39
N TYR A 143 4.18 -18.61 -5.66
CA TYR A 143 5.23 -17.61 -5.95
C TYR A 143 6.64 -18.12 -5.62
N SER A 144 7.63 -17.50 -6.27
CA SER A 144 9.07 -17.62 -5.98
C SER A 144 9.73 -16.24 -6.10
N GLY A 145 9.94 -15.55 -4.97
CA GLY A 145 10.59 -14.25 -4.88
C GLY A 145 10.35 -13.59 -3.52
N VAL A 146 11.27 -12.73 -3.07
CA VAL A 146 11.11 -11.95 -1.84
C VAL A 146 10.80 -10.49 -2.21
N ALA A 147 9.64 -9.99 -1.81
CA ALA A 147 9.32 -8.57 -1.88
C ALA A 147 9.72 -7.88 -0.57
N LYS A 148 10.36 -6.72 -0.65
CA LYS A 148 10.64 -5.88 0.53
C LYS A 148 9.97 -4.53 0.36
N ALA A 149 9.09 -4.15 1.29
CA ALA A 149 8.47 -2.83 1.32
C ALA A 149 9.22 -1.93 2.31
N VAL A 150 9.50 -0.70 1.91
CA VAL A 150 10.22 0.30 2.71
C VAL A 150 9.44 1.61 2.69
N ASP A 151 9.07 2.11 3.87
CA ASP A 151 8.54 3.46 4.03
C ASP A 151 9.67 4.49 4.08
N VAL A 152 9.56 5.62 3.38
CA VAL A 152 10.69 6.56 3.24
C VAL A 152 10.40 7.97 3.76
N ILE A 153 9.15 8.45 3.77
CA ILE A 153 8.84 9.84 4.19
C ILE A 153 7.38 9.96 4.72
N SER A 154 7.22 10.63 5.88
CA SER A 154 5.94 11.11 6.44
C SER A 154 5.33 12.24 5.63
#